data_AF-A0A6C0I5N1-F1
#
_entry.id   AF-A0A6C0I5N1-F1
#
_cell.length_a   1.000
_cell.length_b   1.000
_cell.length_c   1.000
_cell.angle_alpha   90.00
_cell.angle_beta   90.00
_cell.angle_gamma   90.00
#
_symmetry.space_group_name_H-M   'P 1'
#
loop_
_entity.id
_entity.type
_entity.pdbx_description
1 polymer ?
#
loop_
_entity_poly.entity_id
_entity_poly.type
_entity_poly.pdbx_seq_one_letter_code
_entity_poly.pdbx_strand_id
1 'polypeptide(L)'
;MTIGNLLPLTVIPLENRPEVCDAITLSGFGNNSVLPLGQSILGFTFAYLLWWIIKNQFTLQNLPTLIFFPLIIIFDFIWNINNTCYTFWQLSVSLVLSAGFGTLWGYIIDSTNTPNLKYFSGLKQEEVCSVPSQQTFRCNVYKNGQIISSNIGGKQVPTK
;
A
#
# COMPACT_ATOMS: atom_id res chain seq x y z
N MET A 1 9.32 -21.95 -30.45
CA MET A 1 7.87 -21.67 -30.53
C MET A 1 7.60 -20.56 -29.53
N THR A 2 7.46 -19.34 -29.99
CA THR A 2 7.39 -18.13 -29.16
C THR A 2 6.11 -18.12 -28.34
N ILE A 3 6.24 -17.84 -27.04
CA ILE A 3 5.15 -17.68 -26.06
C ILE A 3 4.14 -16.58 -26.49
N GLY A 4 4.47 -15.78 -27.51
CA GLY A 4 3.61 -14.72 -28.06
C GLY A 4 2.30 -15.17 -28.70
N ASN A 5 2.11 -16.45 -29.05
CA ASN A 5 0.87 -16.92 -29.68
C ASN A 5 -0.21 -17.40 -28.69
N LEU A 6 0.07 -17.43 -27.39
CA LEU A 6 -0.88 -17.96 -26.39
C LEU A 6 -1.90 -16.93 -25.89
N LEU A 7 -1.71 -15.65 -26.23
CA LEU A 7 -2.61 -14.57 -25.83
C LEU A 7 -3.00 -13.80 -27.10
N PRO A 8 -4.30 -13.60 -27.39
CA PRO A 8 -4.74 -12.70 -28.45
C PRO A 8 -4.54 -11.26 -27.96
N LEU A 9 -3.28 -10.86 -27.80
CA LEU A 9 -2.90 -9.48 -27.56
C LEU A 9 -3.10 -8.76 -28.89
N THR A 10 -4.29 -8.24 -29.12
CA THR A 10 -4.53 -7.25 -30.17
C THR A 10 -3.76 -5.99 -29.76
N VAL A 11 -2.55 -5.84 -30.28
CA VAL A 11 -1.69 -4.70 -30.00
C VAL A 11 -2.28 -3.50 -30.74
N ILE A 12 -2.76 -2.51 -30.00
CA ILE A 12 -3.19 -1.23 -30.57
C ILE A 12 -1.96 -0.56 -31.20
N PRO A 13 -1.95 -0.21 -32.50
CA PRO A 13 -0.83 0.47 -33.14
C PRO A 13 -0.54 1.80 -32.44
N LEU A 14 0.71 2.01 -32.05
CA LEU A 14 1.16 3.15 -31.24
C LEU A 14 0.93 4.52 -31.91
N GLU A 15 0.81 4.55 -33.24
CA GLU A 15 0.67 5.78 -34.03
C GLU A 15 -0.69 6.49 -33.89
N ASN A 16 -1.71 5.82 -33.32
CA ASN A 16 -3.06 6.37 -33.14
C ASN A 16 -3.47 6.53 -31.67
N ARG A 17 -2.52 6.50 -30.73
CA ARG A 17 -2.84 6.60 -29.30
C ARG A 17 -3.08 8.07 -28.90
N PRO A 18 -4.21 8.40 -28.23
CA PRO A 18 -4.46 9.76 -27.77
C PRO A 18 -3.50 10.18 -26.65
N GLU A 19 -3.14 11.46 -26.57
CA GLU A 19 -2.23 12.04 -25.55
C GLU A 19 -2.70 11.79 -24.11
N VAL A 20 -4.02 11.61 -23.92
CA VAL A 20 -4.64 11.27 -22.63
C VAL A 20 -4.10 9.96 -22.02
N CYS A 21 -3.54 9.08 -22.86
CA CYS A 21 -3.01 7.80 -22.46
C CYS A 21 -1.64 7.90 -21.78
N ASP A 22 -0.98 9.06 -21.85
CA ASP A 22 0.34 9.28 -21.27
C ASP A 22 0.27 9.85 -19.84
N ALA A 23 -0.93 10.13 -19.32
CA ALA A 23 -1.14 10.76 -18.02
C ALA A 23 -0.51 10.02 -16.82
N ILE A 24 -0.33 8.70 -16.92
CA ILE A 24 0.28 7.86 -15.87
C ILE A 24 1.59 7.19 -16.38
N THR A 25 2.04 7.56 -17.58
CA THR A 25 3.31 7.08 -18.10
C THR A 25 4.45 7.97 -17.62
N LEU A 26 5.55 7.36 -17.16
CA LEU A 26 6.75 8.11 -16.87
C LEU A 26 7.32 8.61 -18.21
N SER A 27 7.50 9.93 -18.33
CA SER A 27 7.98 10.60 -19.53
C SER A 27 9.23 9.89 -20.08
N GLY A 28 9.10 9.32 -21.28
CA GLY A 28 10.15 8.51 -21.94
C GLY A 28 9.86 7.01 -22.09
N PHE A 29 8.92 6.44 -21.32
CA PHE A 29 8.53 5.02 -21.41
C PHE A 29 7.14 4.79 -22.04
N GLY A 30 6.33 5.84 -22.23
CA GLY A 30 4.93 5.76 -22.68
C GLY A 30 4.73 5.30 -24.13
N ASN A 31 5.71 5.54 -25.00
CA ASN A 31 5.50 5.44 -26.44
C ASN A 31 5.77 4.03 -27.02
N ASN A 32 6.35 3.10 -26.25
CA ASN A 32 6.77 1.78 -26.74
C ASN A 32 6.32 0.60 -25.86
N SER A 33 5.51 0.85 -24.83
CA SER A 33 5.14 -0.18 -23.86
C SER A 33 3.91 -0.96 -24.33
N VAL A 34 4.08 -2.26 -24.62
CA VAL A 34 3.00 -3.18 -25.00
C VAL A 34 2.02 -3.41 -23.84
N LEU A 35 2.52 -3.32 -22.61
CA LEU A 35 1.74 -3.46 -21.38
C LEU A 35 1.58 -2.10 -20.69
N PRO A 36 0.40 -1.82 -20.10
CA PRO A 36 0.14 -0.59 -19.36
C PRO A 36 1.01 -0.52 -18.11
N LEU A 37 1.94 0.44 -18.10
CA LEU A 37 2.89 0.67 -17.01
C LEU A 37 2.19 1.06 -15.71
N GLY A 38 1.21 1.97 -15.76
CA GLY A 38 0.42 2.37 -14.60
C GLY A 38 -0.24 1.18 -13.91
N GLN A 39 -0.97 0.37 -14.69
CA GLN A 39 -1.61 -0.85 -14.22
C GLN A 39 -0.61 -1.87 -13.64
N SER A 40 0.58 -1.98 -14.23
CA SER A 40 1.66 -2.82 -13.69
C SER A 40 2.14 -2.31 -12.32
N ILE A 41 2.42 -1.01 -12.19
CA ILE A 41 2.89 -0.42 -10.92
C ILE A 41 1.84 -0.57 -9.83
N LEU A 42 0.57 -0.30 -10.14
CA LEU A 42 -0.53 -0.41 -9.18
C LEU A 42 -0.71 -1.87 -8.72
N GLY A 43 -0.72 -2.83 -9.65
CA GLY A 43 -0.86 -4.24 -9.36
C GLY A 43 0.29 -4.81 -8.53
N PHE A 44 1.54 -4.50 -8.91
CA PHE A 44 2.73 -4.90 -8.15
C PHE A 44 2.69 -4.34 -6.73
N THR A 45 2.44 -3.03 -6.59
CA THR A 45 2.44 -2.35 -5.29
C THR A 45 1.35 -2.90 -4.39
N PHE A 46 0.13 -3.06 -4.90
CA PHE A 46 -0.96 -3.60 -4.10
C PHE A 46 -0.67 -5.03 -3.64
N ALA A 47 -0.22 -5.91 -4.53
CA ALA A 47 0.08 -7.30 -4.18
C ALA A 47 1.24 -7.43 -3.17
N TYR A 48 2.29 -6.63 -3.34
CA TYR A 48 3.41 -6.57 -2.40
C TYR A 48 2.96 -6.14 -1.00
N LEU A 49 2.15 -5.08 -0.90
CA LEU A 49 1.61 -4.61 0.39
C LEU A 49 0.64 -5.64 0.99
N LEU A 50 -0.22 -6.23 0.16
CA LEU A 50 -1.22 -7.21 0.58
C LEU A 50 -0.58 -8.46 1.19
N TRP A 51 0.54 -8.93 0.63
CA TRP A 51 1.32 -10.04 1.19
C TRP A 51 1.63 -9.81 2.68
N TRP A 52 2.18 -8.64 3.01
CA TRP A 52 2.55 -8.29 4.38
C TRP A 52 1.34 -8.03 5.29
N ILE A 53 0.26 -7.42 4.77
CA ILE A 53 -0.97 -7.19 5.53
C ILE A 53 -1.59 -8.52 5.98
N ILE A 54 -1.70 -9.49 5.07
CA ILE A 54 -2.26 -10.81 5.36
C ILE A 54 -1.32 -11.58 6.31
N LYS A 55 -0.01 -11.58 6.04
CA LYS A 55 0.96 -12.34 6.82
C LYS A 55 1.00 -11.91 8.29
N ASN A 56 0.83 -10.62 8.56
CA ASN A 56 0.88 -10.05 9.91
C ASN A 56 -0.52 -9.81 10.53
N GLN A 57 -1.61 -10.19 9.86
CA GLN A 57 -2.99 -9.97 10.31
C GLN A 57 -3.35 -8.49 10.57
N PHE A 58 -2.73 -7.56 9.84
CA PHE A 58 -2.91 -6.11 10.01
C PHE A 58 -4.02 -5.54 9.10
N THR A 59 -5.00 -6.35 8.71
CA THR A 59 -6.10 -5.99 7.79
C THR A 59 -6.88 -4.76 8.27
N LEU A 60 -7.23 -4.70 9.55
CA LEU A 60 -8.02 -3.58 10.11
C LEU A 60 -7.24 -2.27 10.16
N GLN A 61 -5.94 -2.34 10.45
CA GLN A 61 -5.07 -1.16 10.54
C GLN A 61 -4.73 -0.60 9.14
N ASN A 62 -4.74 -1.46 8.12
CA ASN A 62 -4.44 -1.11 6.74
C ASN A 62 -5.69 -1.06 5.86
N LEU A 63 -6.86 -0.85 6.46
CA LEU A 63 -8.12 -0.71 5.74
C LEU A 63 -8.05 0.38 4.63
N PRO A 64 -7.40 1.55 4.83
CA PRO A 64 -7.24 2.53 3.76
C PRO A 64 -6.55 1.95 2.52
N THR A 65 -5.49 1.15 2.68
CA THR A 65 -4.78 0.50 1.58
C THR A 65 -5.68 -0.49 0.84
N LEU A 66 -6.46 -1.29 1.58
CA LEU A 66 -7.36 -2.30 1.01
C LEU A 66 -8.55 -1.70 0.25
N ILE A 67 -8.92 -0.46 0.53
CA ILE A 67 -9.99 0.25 -0.19
C ILE A 67 -9.39 1.09 -1.33
N PHE A 68 -8.34 1.86 -1.05
CA PHE A 68 -7.76 2.81 -1.99
C PHE A 68 -7.18 2.13 -3.23
N PHE A 69 -6.40 1.05 -3.07
CA PHE A 69 -5.76 0.39 -4.20
C PHE A 69 -6.76 -0.26 -5.17
N PRO A 70 -7.76 -1.04 -4.72
CA PRO A 70 -8.79 -1.54 -5.62
C PRO A 70 -9.56 -0.44 -6.34
N LEU A 71 -9.89 0.66 -5.64
CA LEU A 71 -10.59 1.79 -6.27
C LEU A 71 -9.76 2.43 -7.38
N ILE A 72 -8.47 2.73 -7.13
CA ILE A 72 -7.62 3.35 -8.15
C ILE A 72 -7.30 2.38 -9.29
N ILE A 73 -7.14 1.08 -9.03
CA ILE A 73 -6.95 0.06 -10.08
C ILE A 73 -8.19 -0.03 -10.98
N ILE A 74 -9.40 -0.06 -10.39
CA ILE A 74 -10.64 -0.08 -11.18
C ILE A 74 -10.80 1.21 -11.98
N PHE A 75 -10.51 2.35 -11.37
CA PHE A 75 -10.54 3.65 -12.05
C PHE A 75 -9.57 3.69 -13.24
N ASP A 76 -8.32 3.28 -13.04
CA ASP A 76 -7.31 3.19 -14.10
C ASP A 76 -7.76 2.23 -15.22
N PHE A 77 -8.33 1.09 -14.86
CA PHE A 77 -8.84 0.10 -15.82
C PHE A 77 -9.95 0.69 -16.69
N ILE A 78 -10.94 1.35 -16.08
CA ILE A 78 -12.06 2.01 -16.79
C ILE A 78 -11.54 3.16 -17.64
N TRP A 79 -10.63 3.97 -17.11
CA TRP A 79 -10.03 5.10 -17.83
C TRP A 79 -9.31 4.65 -19.10
N ASN A 80 -8.49 3.60 -19.01
CA ASN A 80 -7.72 3.09 -20.14
C ASN A 80 -8.63 2.48 -21.22
N ILE A 81 -9.73 1.85 -20.86
CA ILE A 81 -10.71 1.31 -21.83
C ILE A 81 -11.49 2.43 -22.50
N ASN A 82 -12.02 3.38 -21.72
CA ASN A 82 -12.85 4.47 -22.24
C ASN A 82 -12.07 5.41 -23.16
N ASN A 83 -10.77 5.56 -22.93
CA ASN A 83 -9.89 6.37 -23.77
C ASN A 83 -9.17 5.54 -24.85
N THR A 84 -9.55 4.27 -25.06
CA THR A 84 -8.95 3.38 -26.08
C THR A 84 -7.43 3.22 -25.98
N CYS A 85 -6.86 3.39 -24.78
CA CYS A 85 -5.42 3.34 -24.55
C CYS A 85 -4.87 1.91 -24.59
N TYR A 86 -5.62 0.97 -24.01
CA TYR A 86 -5.28 -0.45 -23.94
C TYR A 86 -6.55 -1.30 -24.02
N THR A 87 -6.41 -2.51 -24.53
CA THR A 87 -7.49 -3.49 -24.52
C THR A 87 -7.70 -4.07 -23.12
N PHE A 88 -8.91 -4.59 -22.88
CA PHE A 88 -9.23 -5.34 -21.66
C PHE A 88 -8.17 -6.41 -21.34
N TRP A 89 -7.75 -7.19 -22.34
CA TRP A 89 -6.77 -8.26 -22.17
C TRP A 89 -5.38 -7.74 -21.79
N GLN A 90 -4.92 -6.65 -22.40
CA GLN A 90 -3.63 -6.05 -22.03
C GLN A 90 -3.63 -5.58 -20.57
N LEU A 91 -4.72 -4.98 -20.10
CA LEU A 91 -4.87 -4.52 -18.72
C LEU A 91 -4.95 -5.69 -17.74
N SER A 92 -5.72 -6.73 -18.05
CA SER A 92 -5.85 -7.92 -17.18
C SER A 92 -4.53 -8.69 -17.08
N VAL A 93 -3.84 -8.92 -18.22
CA VAL A 93 -2.54 -9.61 -18.23
C VAL A 93 -1.50 -8.79 -17.46
N SER A 94 -1.45 -7.47 -17.67
CA SER A 94 -0.55 -6.57 -16.93
C SER A 94 -0.79 -6.67 -15.42
N LEU A 95 -2.05 -6.63 -14.98
CA LEU A 95 -2.43 -6.71 -13.58
C LEU A 95 -2.06 -8.06 -12.96
N VAL A 96 -2.31 -9.17 -13.64
CA VAL A 96 -2.03 -10.52 -13.12
C VAL A 96 -0.53 -10.76 -13.03
N LEU A 97 0.23 -10.41 -14.07
CA LEU A 97 1.68 -10.57 -14.06
C LEU A 97 2.34 -9.71 -12.98
N SER A 98 1.96 -8.44 -12.89
CA SER A 98 2.54 -7.53 -11.91
C SER A 98 2.17 -7.92 -10.46
N ALA A 99 0.93 -8.33 -10.21
CA ALA A 99 0.50 -8.84 -8.91
C ALA A 99 1.24 -10.13 -8.53
N GLY A 100 1.47 -11.02 -9.51
CA GLY A 100 2.30 -12.21 -9.34
C GLY A 100 3.73 -11.86 -8.92
N PHE A 101 4.36 -10.91 -9.63
CA PHE A 101 5.71 -10.43 -9.25
C PHE A 101 5.74 -9.72 -7.91
N GLY A 102 4.73 -8.92 -7.56
CA GLY A 102 4.64 -8.26 -6.25
C GLY A 102 4.52 -9.25 -5.10
N THR A 103 3.71 -10.29 -5.29
CA THR A 103 3.56 -11.40 -4.33
C THR A 103 4.84 -12.20 -4.20
N LEU A 104 5.46 -12.57 -5.33
CA LEU A 104 6.73 -13.29 -5.38
C LEU A 104 7.83 -12.51 -4.67
N TRP A 105 7.91 -11.20 -4.89
CA TRP A 105 8.88 -10.35 -4.22
C TRP A 105 8.64 -10.26 -2.71
N GLY A 106 7.37 -10.15 -2.29
CA GLY A 106 6.98 -10.23 -0.88
C GLY A 106 7.42 -11.55 -0.24
N TYR A 107 7.22 -12.68 -0.93
CA TYR A 107 7.66 -14.00 -0.48
C TYR A 107 9.20 -14.10 -0.37
N ILE A 108 9.93 -13.59 -1.36
CA ILE A 108 11.40 -13.57 -1.33
C ILE A 108 11.89 -12.81 -0.09
N ILE A 109 11.36 -11.62 0.18
CA ILE A 109 11.78 -10.83 1.37
C ILE A 109 11.34 -11.51 2.67
N ASP A 110 10.19 -12.18 2.71
CA ASP A 110 9.79 -12.96 3.88
C ASP A 110 10.77 -14.11 4.15
N SER A 111 11.25 -14.76 3.10
CA SER A 111 12.22 -15.86 3.20
C SER A 111 13.62 -15.42 3.66
N THR A 112 14.03 -14.17 3.43
CA THR A 112 15.36 -13.67 3.85
C THR A 112 15.42 -13.31 5.34
N ASN A 113 14.29 -13.32 6.05
CA ASN A 113 14.17 -13.00 7.49
C ASN A 113 14.81 -11.67 7.92
N THR A 114 14.85 -10.71 7.00
CA THR A 114 15.43 -9.38 7.22
C THR A 114 14.32 -8.38 7.58
N PRO A 115 14.15 -8.00 8.86
CA PRO A 115 13.03 -7.16 9.29
C PRO A 115 13.04 -5.75 8.67
N ASN A 116 14.21 -5.24 8.30
CA ASN A 116 14.39 -3.90 7.72
C ASN A 116 13.92 -3.80 6.26
N LEU A 117 13.73 -4.92 5.56
CA LEU A 117 13.24 -4.92 4.17
C LEU A 117 11.71 -5.05 4.08
N LYS A 118 11.04 -5.28 5.21
CA LYS A 118 9.58 -5.37 5.27
C LYS A 118 9.01 -3.95 5.20
N TYR A 119 7.91 -3.76 4.47
CA TYR A 119 7.20 -2.48 4.44
C TYR A 119 6.77 -2.04 5.86
N PHE A 120 6.41 -2.99 6.72
CA PHE A 120 6.12 -2.78 8.14
C PHE A 120 7.34 -3.06 9.03
N SER A 121 8.52 -2.52 8.69
CA SER A 121 9.70 -2.65 9.55
C SER A 121 9.47 -1.91 10.87
N GLY A 122 9.42 -2.64 11.99
CA GLY A 122 9.42 -2.05 13.33
C GLY A 122 8.09 -2.04 14.09
N LEU A 123 6.96 -2.44 13.50
CA LEU A 123 5.69 -2.56 14.23
C LEU A 123 5.69 -3.81 15.13
N LYS A 124 6.38 -3.74 16.27
CA LYS A 124 6.03 -4.61 17.41
C LYS A 124 4.63 -4.18 17.85
N GLN A 125 3.75 -5.14 18.16
CA GLN A 125 2.41 -4.85 18.70
C GLN A 125 2.45 -3.95 19.96
N GLU A 126 3.62 -3.85 20.60
CA GLU A 126 3.94 -3.02 21.76
C GLU A 126 4.14 -1.53 21.44
N GLU A 127 4.35 -1.14 20.18
CA GLU A 127 4.55 0.27 19.76
C GLU A 127 3.26 0.96 19.30
N VAL A 128 2.11 0.28 19.43
CA VAL A 128 0.82 0.98 19.41
C VAL A 128 0.69 1.65 20.78
N CYS A 129 0.98 2.95 20.84
CA CYS A 129 0.67 3.78 22.00
C CYS A 129 -0.82 3.68 22.34
N SER A 130 -1.18 2.76 23.24
CA SER A 130 -2.50 2.76 23.85
C SER A 130 -2.58 3.99 24.73
N VAL A 131 -3.59 4.84 24.52
CA VAL A 131 -3.87 5.92 25.46
C VAL A 131 -4.24 5.25 26.79
N PRO A 132 -3.42 5.35 27.84
CA PRO A 132 -3.67 4.65 29.08
C PRO A 132 -4.96 5.20 29.71
N SER A 133 -5.97 4.35 29.85
CA SER A 133 -7.33 4.79 30.24
C SER A 133 -7.41 5.31 31.68
N GLN A 134 -6.45 4.96 32.54
CA GLN A 134 -6.31 5.49 33.90
C GLN A 134 -4.84 5.63 34.28
N GLN A 135 -4.27 6.83 34.09
CA GLN A 135 -2.98 7.17 34.69
C GLN A 135 -3.21 7.76 36.09
N THR A 136 -2.78 7.05 37.12
CA THR A 136 -2.60 7.63 38.45
C THR A 136 -1.23 8.31 38.48
N PHE A 137 -1.22 9.62 38.28
CA PHE A 137 0.01 10.38 38.43
C PHE A 137 0.36 10.50 39.91
N ARG A 138 1.65 10.31 40.23
CA ARG A 138 2.18 10.55 41.57
C ARG A 138 2.40 12.05 41.73
N CYS A 139 1.51 12.71 42.47
CA CYS A 139 1.66 14.12 42.78
C CYS A 139 2.41 14.30 44.11
N ASN A 140 3.45 15.13 44.10
CA ASN A 140 4.08 15.66 45.30
C ASN A 140 3.56 17.08 45.52
N VAL A 141 3.02 17.36 46.70
CA VAL A 141 2.48 18.66 47.07
C VAL A 141 3.54 19.40 47.88
N TYR A 142 3.86 20.63 47.45
CA TYR A 142 4.88 21.48 48.07
C TYR A 142 4.23 22.70 48.73
N LYS A 143 4.72 23.09 49.90
CA LYS A 143 4.41 24.39 50.53
C LYS A 143 5.73 24.98 51.03
N ASN A 144 6.04 26.20 50.60
CA ASN A 144 7.31 26.88 50.92
C ASN A 144 8.57 26.07 50.56
N GLY A 145 8.53 25.36 49.42
CA GLY A 145 9.66 24.55 48.96
C GLY A 145 9.86 23.22 49.68
N GLN A 146 9.04 22.90 50.69
CA GLN A 146 9.07 21.61 51.39
C GLN A 146 7.89 20.73 50.97
N ILE A 147 8.14 19.42 50.84
CA ILE A 147 7.10 18.44 50.51
C ILE A 147 6.20 18.25 51.73
N ILE A 148 4.93 18.59 51.58
CA ILE A 148 3.91 18.39 52.62
C ILE A 148 3.09 17.12 52.43
N SER A 149 3.07 16.56 51.22
CA SER A 149 2.51 15.25 50.94
C SER A 149 3.09 14.66 49.67
N SER A 150 3.33 13.35 49.65
CA SER A 150 3.95 12.63 48.53
C SER A 150 3.07 11.46 48.09
N ASN A 151 3.20 11.07 46.83
CA ASN A 151 2.48 9.93 46.25
C ASN A 151 0.94 10.02 46.38
N ILE A 152 0.37 11.23 46.32
CA ILE A 152 -1.09 11.37 46.22
C ILE A 152 -1.51 10.89 44.83
N GLY A 153 -2.28 9.80 44.77
CA GLY A 153 -2.89 9.31 43.54
C GLY A 153 -4.11 10.15 43.19
N GLY A 154 -3.97 11.05 42.21
CA GLY A 154 -5.09 11.79 41.62
C GLY A 154 -5.56 11.12 40.34
N LYS A 155 -6.87 10.88 40.19
CA LYS A 155 -7.47 10.58 38.88
C LYS A 155 -7.56 11.89 38.10
N GLN A 156 -6.85 12.02 36.98
CA GLN A 156 -7.12 13.08 36.03
C GLN A 156 -8.48 12.80 35.38
N VAL A 157 -9.48 13.65 35.66
CA VAL A 157 -10.66 13.76 34.82
C VAL A 157 -10.28 14.70 33.68
N PRO A 158 -10.26 14.24 32.42
CA PRO A 158 -9.94 15.11 31.30
C PRO A 158 -11.03 16.19 31.19
N THR A 159 -10.67 17.43 31.54
CA THR A 159 -11.46 18.60 31.15
C THR A 159 -11.35 18.76 29.65
N LYS A 160 -12.50 18.72 28.98
CA LYS A 160 -12.64 19.01 27.54
C LYS A 160 -11.99 20.32 27.14
#